data_AF-A0A1G2YPQ7-F1
#
_entry.id   AF-A0A1G2YPQ7-F1
#
_cell.length_a   1.000
_cell.length_b   1.000
_cell.length_c   1.000
_cell.angle_alpha   90.00
_cell.angle_beta   90.00
_cell.angle_gamma   90.00
#
_symmetry.space_group_name_H-M   'P 1'
#
loop_
_entity.id
_entity.type
_entity.pdbx_description
1 polymer ?
#
loop_
_entity_poly.entity_id
_entity_poly.type
_entity_poly.pdbx_seq_one_letter_code
_entity_poly.pdbx_strand_id
1 'polypeptide(L)'
;MSNAANIVNRQQVLDRLSRAGSQGTGEIAVVTSPGARTAAWAVKVKSNSSYNVYNVVAVVINDAGSVPTEIGQQMQAVNLAESFTQTGTLPAGTYAVMARVGGKNVFHVKP
;
A
#
# COMPACT_ATOMS: atom_id res chain seq x y z
N MET A 1 7.71 30.02 42.51
CA MET A 1 8.65 29.70 41.41
C MET A 1 8.35 28.32 40.80
N SER A 2 7.17 28.13 40.22
CA SER A 2 6.67 26.80 39.80
C SER A 2 6.22 26.73 38.32
N ASN A 3 6.11 27.87 37.63
CA ASN A 3 5.66 27.91 36.23
C ASN A 3 6.78 27.75 35.21
N ALA A 4 8.01 28.19 35.51
CA ALA A 4 9.11 28.13 34.54
C ALA A 4 9.57 26.68 34.25
N ALA A 5 9.61 25.82 35.28
CA ALA A 5 9.98 24.41 35.12
C ALA A 5 8.94 23.61 34.29
N ASN A 6 7.67 24.01 34.35
CA ASN A 6 6.58 23.32 33.65
C ASN A 6 6.60 23.61 32.14
N ILE A 7 6.97 24.84 31.76
CA ILE A 7 7.09 25.27 30.35
C ILE A 7 8.25 24.55 29.67
N VAL A 8 9.41 24.44 30.34
CA VAL A 8 10.59 23.74 29.81
C VAL A 8 10.30 22.26 29.56
N ASN A 9 9.56 21.61 30.46
CA ASN A 9 9.21 20.20 30.31
C ASN A 9 8.26 19.96 29.13
N ARG A 10 7.26 20.82 28.91
CA ARG A 10 6.38 20.74 27.72
C ARG A 10 7.16 20.92 26.42
N GLN A 11 8.07 21.89 26.38
CA GLN A 11 8.84 22.15 25.17
C GLN A 11 9.77 20.98 24.83
N GLN A 12 10.37 20.34 25.84
CA GLN A 12 11.21 19.16 25.65
C GLN A 12 10.42 17.92 25.19
N VAL A 13 9.18 17.75 25.65
CA VAL A 13 8.29 16.67 25.19
C VAL A 13 7.89 16.89 23.73
N LEU A 14 7.53 18.13 23.35
CA LEU A 14 7.21 18.49 21.97
C LEU A 14 8.42 18.32 21.03
N ASP A 15 9.62 18.68 21.48
CA ASP A 15 10.86 18.50 20.73
C ASP A 15 11.27 17.03 20.56
N ARG A 16 10.93 16.15 21.52
CA ARG A 16 11.14 14.71 21.37
C ARG A 16 10.13 14.10 20.40
N LEU A 17 8.87 14.53 20.44
CA LEU A 17 7.83 14.11 19.50
C LEU A 17 8.13 14.57 18.06
N SER A 18 8.63 15.79 17.88
CA SER A 18 8.99 16.30 16.55
C SER A 18 10.17 15.54 15.94
N ARG A 19 11.15 15.14 16.75
CA ARG A 19 12.30 14.33 16.31
C ARG A 19 11.95 12.86 16.06
N ALA A 20 10.88 12.33 16.66
CA ALA A 20 10.37 10.98 16.37
C ALA A 20 9.65 10.90 15.01
N GLY A 21 9.39 12.04 14.36
CA GLY A 21 8.62 12.14 13.11
C GLY A 21 9.27 11.58 11.84
N SER A 22 10.45 10.92 11.92
CA SER A 22 11.10 10.32 10.75
C SER A 22 11.28 8.79 10.83
N GLN A 23 10.83 8.12 11.89
CA GLN A 23 10.67 6.65 11.89
C GLN A 23 9.26 6.25 11.44
N GLY A 24 8.76 6.96 10.43
CA GLY A 24 7.45 6.75 9.85
C GLY A 24 7.35 5.35 9.25
N THR A 25 6.88 4.39 10.04
CA THR A 25 5.96 3.39 9.52
C THR A 25 4.85 4.19 8.87
N GLY A 26 4.85 4.28 7.55
CA GLY A 26 3.91 5.10 6.79
C GLY A 26 2.49 4.69 7.13
N GLU A 27 1.84 5.42 8.02
CA GLU A 27 0.42 5.24 8.28
C GLU A 27 -0.35 5.85 7.12
N ILE A 28 -0.80 4.99 6.20
CA ILE A 28 -1.70 5.38 5.13
C ILE A 28 -3.13 5.37 5.71
N ALA A 29 -3.62 6.53 6.13
CA ALA A 29 -5.03 6.71 6.46
C ALA A 29 -5.83 6.91 5.15
N VAL A 30 -6.56 5.87 4.72
CA VAL A 30 -7.46 5.99 3.55
C VAL A 30 -8.87 6.32 4.03
N VAL A 31 -9.34 7.51 3.65
CA VAL A 31 -10.75 7.89 3.80
C VAL A 31 -11.56 7.26 2.67
N THR A 32 -12.41 6.29 3.00
CA THR A 32 -13.43 5.79 2.07
C THR A 32 -14.71 6.58 2.27
N SER A 33 -14.91 7.66 1.51
CA SER A 33 -16.19 8.36 1.45
C SER A 33 -16.87 8.12 0.09
N PRO A 34 -18.21 8.15 0.00
CA PRO A 34 -18.91 8.23 -1.28
C PRO A 34 -18.52 9.55 -1.99
N GLY A 35 -17.55 9.47 -2.92
CA GLY A 35 -16.92 10.64 -3.55
C GLY A 35 -15.38 10.67 -3.44
N ALA A 36 -14.78 9.82 -2.59
CA ALA A 36 -13.34 9.64 -2.56
C ALA A 36 -12.87 8.95 -3.85
N ARG A 37 -11.97 9.63 -4.58
CA ARG A 37 -11.32 9.13 -5.80
C ARG A 37 -10.79 7.73 -5.51
N THR A 38 -11.14 6.73 -6.31
CA THR A 38 -10.66 5.36 -6.18
C THR A 38 -9.14 5.38 -6.03
N ALA A 39 -8.62 5.09 -4.84
CA ALA A 39 -7.19 5.04 -4.61
C ALA A 39 -6.64 3.82 -5.39
N ALA A 40 -5.83 4.08 -6.40
CA ALA A 40 -5.14 3.06 -7.17
C ALA A 40 -3.70 2.93 -6.66
N TRP A 41 -3.22 1.70 -6.46
CA TRP A 41 -1.93 1.41 -5.84
C TRP A 41 -1.06 0.59 -6.80
N ALA A 42 0.24 0.84 -6.80
CA ALA A 42 1.19 -0.05 -7.46
C ALA A 42 1.33 -1.33 -6.63
N VAL A 43 1.26 -2.48 -7.29
CA VAL A 43 1.40 -3.79 -6.65
C VAL A 43 2.35 -4.68 -7.45
N LYS A 44 2.89 -5.70 -6.79
CA LYS A 44 3.68 -6.75 -7.40
C LYS A 44 3.02 -8.11 -7.14
N VAL A 45 2.89 -8.90 -8.18
CA VAL A 45 2.38 -10.28 -8.12
C VAL A 45 3.40 -11.17 -7.42
N LYS A 46 2.96 -11.91 -6.41
CA LYS A 46 3.79 -12.85 -5.65
C LYS A 46 3.54 -14.29 -6.07
N SER A 47 2.28 -14.65 -6.30
CA SER A 47 1.88 -15.98 -6.79
C SER A 47 0.44 -15.96 -7.31
N ASN A 48 0.09 -16.96 -8.12
CA ASN A 48 -1.30 -17.30 -8.36
C ASN A 48 -1.88 -17.94 -7.10
N SER A 49 -3.08 -17.51 -6.67
CA SER A 49 -3.79 -18.09 -5.53
C SER A 49 -4.81 -19.12 -5.99
N SER A 50 -5.67 -18.76 -6.93
CA SER A 50 -6.69 -19.64 -7.52
C SER A 50 -7.34 -18.92 -8.71
N TYR A 51 -7.62 -19.63 -9.81
CA TYR A 51 -8.19 -19.04 -11.03
C TYR A 51 -7.42 -17.77 -11.45
N ASN A 52 -8.11 -16.66 -11.75
CA ASN A 52 -7.52 -15.35 -12.02
C ASN A 52 -7.26 -14.50 -10.76
N VAL A 53 -7.19 -15.11 -9.58
CA VAL A 53 -6.89 -14.44 -8.31
C VAL A 53 -5.43 -14.65 -7.94
N TYR A 54 -4.74 -13.55 -7.64
CA TYR A 54 -3.32 -13.53 -7.32
C TYR A 54 -3.08 -12.98 -5.92
N ASN A 55 -2.06 -13.52 -5.25
CA ASN A 55 -1.48 -12.86 -4.10
C ASN A 55 -0.57 -11.75 -4.60
N VAL A 56 -0.84 -10.52 -4.18
CA VAL A 56 -0.10 -9.32 -4.53
C VAL A 56 0.37 -8.61 -3.26
N VAL A 57 1.44 -7.84 -3.38
CA VAL A 57 1.90 -6.95 -2.31
C VAL A 57 1.96 -5.53 -2.86
N ALA A 58 1.62 -4.54 -2.04
CA ALA A 58 1.79 -3.14 -2.42
C ALA A 58 3.27 -2.81 -2.58
N VAL A 59 3.59 -1.94 -3.53
CA VAL A 59 4.96 -1.45 -3.73
C VAL A 59 5.00 0.06 -3.82
N VAL A 60 6.10 0.63 -3.33
CA VAL A 60 6.46 2.04 -3.51
C VAL A 60 7.42 2.14 -4.68
N ILE A 61 7.08 3.00 -5.64
CA ILE A 61 7.97 3.33 -6.75
C ILE A 61 9.01 4.33 -6.22
N ASN A 62 10.26 3.90 -6.23
CA ASN A 62 11.41 4.70 -5.78
C ASN A 62 11.95 5.55 -6.94
N ASP A 63 13.12 6.16 -6.74
CA ASP A 63 13.84 6.90 -7.78
C ASP A 63 14.09 6.06 -9.04
N ALA A 64 14.22 6.74 -10.18
CA ALA A 64 14.46 6.10 -11.47
C ALA A 64 15.70 5.18 -11.42
N GLY A 65 15.54 3.97 -11.97
CA GLY A 65 16.59 2.93 -11.95
C GLY A 65 16.65 2.10 -10.66
N SER A 66 15.81 2.38 -9.66
CA SER A 66 15.73 1.60 -8.43
C SER A 66 14.61 0.56 -8.48
N VAL A 67 14.81 -0.56 -7.77
CA VAL A 67 13.76 -1.58 -7.60
C VAL A 67 12.66 -1.04 -6.68
N PRO A 68 11.37 -1.23 -7.00
CA PRO A 68 10.28 -0.88 -6.10
C PRO A 68 10.36 -1.60 -4.74
N THR A 69 10.05 -0.90 -3.66
CA THR A 69 10.06 -1.46 -2.30
C THR A 69 8.70 -2.06 -1.96
N GLU A 70 8.67 -3.33 -1.55
CA GLU A 70 7.45 -4.00 -1.09
C GLU A 70 7.02 -3.48 0.30
N ILE A 71 5.74 -3.16 0.48
CA ILE A 71 5.19 -2.62 1.72
C ILE A 71 3.90 -3.35 2.15
N GLY A 72 3.72 -3.49 3.47
CA GLY A 72 2.55 -4.13 4.04
C GLY A 72 2.53 -5.65 3.87
N GLN A 73 1.34 -6.24 4.00
CA GLN A 73 1.11 -7.68 3.87
C GLN A 73 0.60 -8.03 2.47
N GLN A 74 0.77 -9.31 2.10
CA GLN A 74 0.15 -9.82 0.87
C GLN A 74 -1.37 -9.78 0.98
N MET A 75 -2.02 -9.49 -0.14
CA MET A 75 -3.47 -9.51 -0.27
C MET A 75 -3.88 -10.12 -1.60
N GLN A 76 -5.12 -10.57 -1.68
CA GLN A 76 -5.66 -11.11 -2.93
C GLN A 76 -6.19 -10.01 -3.83
N ALA A 77 -5.94 -10.14 -5.12
CA ALA A 77 -6.50 -9.28 -6.16
C ALA A 77 -6.85 -10.10 -7.41
N VAL A 78 -7.94 -9.72 -8.08
CA VAL A 78 -8.45 -10.39 -9.27
C VAL A 78 -7.90 -9.72 -10.52
N ASN A 79 -7.34 -10.50 -11.45
CA ASN A 79 -6.93 -10.02 -12.76
C ASN A 79 -8.13 -10.04 -13.73
N LEU A 80 -8.57 -8.86 -14.14
CA LEU A 80 -9.70 -8.69 -15.06
C LEU A 80 -9.34 -8.99 -16.52
N ALA A 81 -8.06 -9.19 -16.84
CA ALA A 81 -7.61 -9.52 -18.19
C ALA A 81 -7.69 -11.03 -18.50
N GLU A 82 -7.88 -11.87 -17.48
CA GLU A 82 -7.88 -13.32 -17.59
C GLU A 82 -9.26 -13.91 -17.30
N SER A 83 -9.48 -15.16 -17.73
CA SER A 83 -10.73 -15.87 -17.47
C SER A 83 -10.96 -16.12 -15.98
N PHE A 84 -12.19 -15.90 -15.52
CA PHE A 84 -12.61 -16.18 -14.14
C PHE A 84 -12.74 -17.67 -13.82
N THR A 85 -12.69 -18.54 -14.83
CA THR A 85 -12.88 -20.00 -14.68
C THR A 85 -11.63 -20.81 -14.95
N GLN A 86 -10.52 -20.18 -15.36
CA GLN A 86 -9.26 -20.83 -15.63
C GLN A 86 -8.18 -20.37 -14.66
N THR A 87 -7.18 -21.22 -14.42
CA THR A 87 -5.98 -20.84 -13.68
C THR A 87 -5.22 -19.79 -14.47
N GLY A 88 -5.00 -18.64 -13.84
CA GLY A 88 -4.26 -17.54 -14.43
C GLY A 88 -2.79 -17.87 -14.63
N THR A 89 -2.18 -17.23 -15.61
CA THR A 89 -0.83 -17.52 -16.11
C THR A 89 0.17 -16.39 -15.85
N LEU A 90 -0.24 -15.33 -15.14
CA LEU A 90 0.61 -14.19 -14.88
C LEU A 90 1.80 -14.58 -13.98
N PRO A 91 3.05 -14.31 -14.40
CA PRO A 91 4.21 -14.71 -13.63
C PRO A 91 4.38 -13.88 -12.36
N ALA A 92 4.98 -14.50 -11.34
CA ALA A 92 5.43 -13.80 -10.15
C ALA A 92 6.48 -12.73 -10.51
N GLY A 93 6.44 -11.59 -9.84
CA GLY A 93 7.27 -10.42 -10.14
C GLY A 93 6.63 -9.39 -11.06
N THR A 94 5.50 -9.72 -11.71
CA THR A 94 4.76 -8.77 -12.54
C THR A 94 4.26 -7.59 -11.71
N TYR A 95 4.49 -6.37 -12.18
CA TYR A 95 3.94 -5.17 -11.58
C TYR A 95 2.59 -4.81 -12.21
N ALA A 96 1.66 -4.34 -11.39
CA ALA A 96 0.33 -3.93 -11.82
C ALA A 96 -0.14 -2.70 -11.06
N VAL A 97 -1.18 -2.05 -11.59
CA VAL A 97 -1.97 -1.05 -10.85
C VAL A 97 -3.24 -1.73 -10.36
N MET A 98 -3.43 -1.74 -9.06
CA MET A 98 -4.62 -2.29 -8.39
C MET A 98 -5.56 -1.17 -7.99
N ALA A 99 -6.86 -1.40 -8.11
CA ALA A 99 -7.91 -0.52 -7.61
C ALA A 99 -8.94 -1.31 -6.80
N ARG A 100 -9.71 -0.60 -5.98
CA ARG A 100 -10.83 -1.19 -5.24
C ARG A 100 -12.14 -0.93 -5.99
N VAL A 101 -12.80 -1.98 -6.47
CA VAL A 101 -14.08 -1.91 -7.20
C VAL A 101 -15.11 -2.78 -6.48
N GLY A 102 -16.22 -2.20 -6.04
CA GLY A 102 -17.30 -2.93 -5.36
C GLY A 102 -16.82 -3.73 -4.13
N GLY A 103 -15.83 -3.22 -3.40
CA GLY A 103 -15.24 -3.94 -2.28
C GLY A 103 -14.38 -5.15 -2.68
N LYS A 104 -13.85 -5.19 -3.91
CA LYS A 104 -12.86 -6.18 -4.36
C LYS A 104 -11.61 -5.50 -4.89
N ASN A 105 -10.46 -6.13 -4.66
CA ASN A 105 -9.18 -5.70 -5.22
C ASN A 105 -9.11 -6.25 -6.63
N VAL A 106 -8.92 -5.37 -7.60
CA VAL A 106 -8.88 -5.74 -9.02
C VAL A 106 -7.70 -5.05 -9.68
N PHE A 107 -7.13 -5.70 -10.68
CA PHE A 107 -6.15 -5.11 -11.58
C PHE A 107 -6.38 -5.66 -12.99
N HIS A 108 -5.70 -5.09 -13.98
CA HIS A 108 -5.79 -5.54 -15.37
C HIS A 108 -4.38 -5.61 -15.97
N VAL A 109 -3.87 -6.82 -16.16
CA VAL A 109 -2.59 -7.07 -16.84
C VAL A 109 -2.71 -8.31 -17.70
N LYS A 110 -2.38 -8.19 -18.99
CA LYS A 110 -2.32 -9.35 -19.89
C LYS A 110 -1.02 -10.14 -19.63
N PRO A 111 -1.08 -11.48 -19.64
CA PRO A 111 0.11 -12.33 -19.58
C PRO A 111 1.14 -12.00 -20.66
#